data_AF-A0AAP9DR28-F1
#
_entry.id   AF-A0AAP9DR28-F1
#
_cell.length_a   1.000
_cell.length_b   1.000
_cell.length_c   1.000
_cell.angle_alpha   90.00
_cell.angle_beta   90.00
_cell.angle_gamma   90.00
#
_symmetry.space_group_name_H-M   'P 1'
#
loop_
_entity.id
_entity.type
_entity.pdbx_description
1 polymer ?
#
loop_
_entity_poly.entity_id
_entity_poly.type
_entity_poly.pdbx_seq_one_letter_code
_entity_poly.pdbx_strand_id
1 'polypeptide(L)'
;MSKVVGGICTIDSVCPTKMACVGCGAKVPRPEFKDEIAAFYNWAEESEKRFEQLGLLLEAKKMKIAKNRAKNELKEIQLIEKSQRDETYAPEIRITSLPNCFGQIKGY
;
A
#
# COMPACT_ATOMS: atom_id res chain seq x y z
N MET A 1 -12.01 -11.41 12.63
CA MET A 1 -11.31 -11.01 11.39
C MET A 1 -10.52 -12.21 10.88
N SER A 2 -10.44 -12.41 9.57
CA SER A 2 -9.87 -13.64 8.99
C SER A 2 -8.60 -13.32 8.18
N LYS A 3 -7.54 -14.13 8.34
CA LYS A 3 -6.34 -14.04 7.49
C LYS A 3 -6.70 -14.41 6.05
N VAL A 4 -6.27 -13.59 5.11
CA VAL A 4 -6.35 -13.84 3.66
C VAL A 4 -5.01 -13.49 3.03
N VAL A 5 -4.86 -13.75 1.73
CA VAL A 5 -3.61 -13.47 1.00
C VAL A 5 -3.18 -12.00 1.18
N GLY A 6 -2.01 -11.81 1.80
CA GLY A 6 -1.38 -10.51 2.02
C GLY A 6 -2.00 -9.61 3.09
N GLY A 7 -2.94 -10.10 3.91
CA GLY A 7 -3.58 -9.23 4.89
C GLY A 7 -4.71 -9.85 5.70
N ILE A 8 -5.51 -8.97 6.31
CA ILE A 8 -6.65 -9.33 7.14
C ILE A 8 -7.94 -8.81 6.49
N CYS A 9 -8.91 -9.69 6.30
CA CYS A 9 -10.25 -9.32 5.82
C CYS A 9 -11.08 -8.78 6.99
N THR A 10 -11.74 -7.63 6.77
CA THR A 10 -12.59 -6.97 7.78
C THR A 10 -14.08 -7.23 7.56
N ILE A 11 -14.47 -7.92 6.48
CA ILE A 11 -15.86 -8.32 6.24
C ILE A 11 -16.25 -9.42 7.23
N ASP A 12 -17.36 -9.24 7.95
CA ASP A 12 -17.92 -10.22 8.89
C ASP A 12 -19.01 -11.13 8.29
N SER A 13 -19.32 -10.92 7.01
CA SER A 13 -20.37 -11.61 6.24
C SER A 13 -19.78 -12.38 5.05
N VAL A 14 -20.65 -13.02 4.27
CA VAL A 14 -20.26 -13.75 3.05
C VAL A 14 -19.61 -12.77 2.05
N CYS A 15 -18.46 -13.16 1.52
CA CYS A 15 -17.68 -12.30 0.62
C CYS A 15 -18.49 -11.91 -0.64
N PRO A 16 -18.74 -10.60 -0.88
CA PRO A 16 -19.51 -10.14 -2.03
C PRO A 16 -18.73 -10.24 -3.35
N THR A 17 -17.41 -10.38 -3.29
CA THR A 17 -16.51 -10.40 -4.46
C THR A 17 -15.93 -11.79 -4.76
N LYS A 18 -16.57 -12.86 -4.26
CA LYS A 18 -16.17 -14.26 -4.53
C LYS A 18 -14.71 -14.54 -4.16
N MET A 19 -14.29 -14.05 -2.99
CA MET A 19 -12.94 -14.25 -2.44
C MET A 19 -11.80 -13.70 -3.32
N ALA A 20 -12.08 -12.67 -4.13
CA ALA A 20 -11.05 -11.93 -4.87
C ALA A 20 -10.26 -11.00 -3.93
N CYS A 21 -9.42 -11.58 -3.05
CA CYS A 21 -8.78 -10.87 -1.94
C CYS A 21 -7.69 -9.86 -2.36
N VAL A 22 -6.98 -10.09 -3.47
CA VAL A 22 -5.95 -9.16 -3.97
C VAL A 22 -6.61 -8.03 -4.76
N GLY A 23 -6.45 -6.80 -4.30
CA GLY A 23 -7.11 -5.58 -4.74
C GLY A 23 -8.48 -5.31 -4.08
N CYS A 24 -8.82 -6.02 -2.98
CA CYS A 24 -10.10 -5.83 -2.29
C CYS A 24 -10.00 -4.71 -1.25
N GLY A 25 -10.89 -3.71 -1.33
CA GLY A 25 -10.90 -2.57 -0.41
C GLY A 25 -11.32 -2.88 1.03
N ALA A 26 -11.89 -4.06 1.29
CA ALA A 26 -12.22 -4.52 2.64
C ALA A 26 -11.09 -5.38 3.26
N LYS A 27 -9.96 -5.52 2.58
CA LYS A 27 -8.76 -6.13 3.12
C LYS A 27 -7.83 -5.02 3.59
N VAL A 28 -7.28 -5.17 4.79
CA VAL A 28 -6.15 -4.37 5.25
C VAL A 28 -4.86 -5.13 4.94
N PRO A 29 -4.01 -4.65 4.00
CA PRO A 29 -2.70 -5.25 3.76
C PRO A 29 -1.82 -5.14 5.00
N ARG A 30 -0.93 -6.11 5.16
CA ARG A 30 -0.06 -6.20 6.32
C ARG A 30 1.40 -6.39 5.90
N PRO A 31 2.36 -5.62 6.46
CA PRO A 31 3.78 -5.78 6.14
C PRO A 31 4.30 -7.21 6.34
N GLU A 32 3.81 -7.93 7.37
CA GLU A 32 4.21 -9.31 7.65
C GLU A 32 3.82 -10.32 6.55
N PHE A 33 2.89 -9.97 5.65
CA PHE A 33 2.45 -10.83 4.54
C PHE A 33 2.84 -10.27 3.16
N LYS A 34 3.77 -9.31 3.12
CA LYS A 34 4.25 -8.66 1.88
C LYS A 34 4.74 -9.66 0.83
N ASP A 35 5.41 -10.72 1.26
CA ASP A 35 5.93 -11.76 0.37
C ASP A 35 4.82 -12.53 -0.35
N GLU A 36 3.65 -12.71 0.27
CA GLU A 36 2.49 -13.34 -0.37
C GLU A 36 1.99 -12.50 -1.55
N ILE A 37 1.99 -11.17 -1.41
CA ILE A 37 1.62 -10.24 -2.50
C ILE A 37 2.72 -10.16 -3.56
N ALA A 38 3.99 -10.19 -3.17
CA ALA A 38 5.11 -10.22 -4.11
C ALA A 38 5.09 -11.49 -4.97
N ALA A 39 4.83 -12.65 -4.37
CA ALA A 39 4.67 -13.91 -5.09
C ALA A 39 3.49 -13.87 -6.07
N PHE A 40 2.35 -13.31 -5.64
CA PHE A 40 1.19 -13.12 -6.52
C PHE A 40 1.49 -12.17 -7.69
N TYR A 41 2.23 -11.08 -7.44
CA TYR A 41 2.65 -10.14 -8.48
C TYR A 41 3.53 -10.84 -9.53
N ASN A 42 4.53 -11.60 -9.10
CA ASN A 42 5.43 -12.32 -9.99
C ASN A 42 4.67 -13.36 -10.83
N TRP A 43 3.79 -14.14 -10.19
CA TRP A 43 2.93 -15.10 -10.90
C TRP A 43 2.06 -14.41 -11.97
N ALA A 44 1.44 -13.27 -11.64
CA ALA A 44 0.61 -12.53 -12.58
C ALA A 44 1.45 -11.94 -13.74
N GLU A 45 2.67 -11.46 -13.47
CA GLU A 45 3.56 -10.95 -14.50
C GLU A 45 4.02 -12.05 -15.48
N GLU A 46 4.47 -13.18 -14.96
CA GLU A 46 4.89 -14.32 -15.77
C GLU A 46 3.72 -14.87 -16.59
N SER A 47 2.54 -14.95 -15.99
CA SER A 47 1.31 -15.42 -16.66
C SER A 47 0.87 -14.46 -17.76
N GLU A 48 0.95 -13.14 -17.56
CA GLU A 48 0.68 -12.13 -18.60
C GLU A 48 1.58 -12.37 -19.82
N LYS A 49 2.91 -12.45 -19.61
CA LYS A 49 3.88 -12.70 -20.70
C LYS A 49 3.60 -14.00 -21.44
N ARG A 50 3.29 -15.07 -20.70
CA ARG A 50 2.95 -16.38 -21.28
C ARG A 50 1.69 -16.32 -22.12
N PHE A 51 0.63 -15.66 -21.66
CA PHE A 51 -0.62 -15.55 -22.40
C PHE A 51 -0.51 -14.67 -23.64
N GLU A 52 0.33 -13.63 -23.62
CA GLU A 52 0.66 -12.85 -24.81
C GLU A 52 1.34 -13.71 -25.87
N GLN A 53 2.33 -14.52 -25.48
CA GLN A 53 3.03 -15.44 -26.40
C GLN A 53 2.10 -16.50 -27.02
N LEU A 54 1.07 -16.92 -26.29
CA LEU A 54 0.07 -17.90 -26.76
C LEU A 54 -1.08 -17.26 -27.56
N GLY A 55 -1.09 -15.94 -27.75
CA GLY A 55 -2.18 -15.23 -28.42
C GLY A 55 -3.48 -15.14 -27.60
N LEU A 56 -3.43 -15.46 -26.30
CA LEU A 56 -4.58 -15.45 -25.39
C LEU A 56 -4.78 -14.06 -24.78
N LEU A 57 -5.10 -13.08 -25.63
CA LEU A 57 -5.12 -11.65 -25.25
C LEU A 57 -6.07 -11.31 -24.09
N LEU A 58 -7.22 -12.00 -24.00
CA LEU A 58 -8.16 -11.79 -22.89
C LEU A 58 -7.58 -12.25 -21.54
N GLU A 59 -6.90 -13.40 -21.52
CA GLU A 59 -6.26 -13.92 -20.31
C GLU A 59 -5.06 -13.06 -19.92
N ALA A 60 -4.26 -12.61 -20.89
CA ALA A 60 -3.20 -11.62 -20.66
C ALA A 60 -3.76 -10.34 -20.01
N LYS A 61 -4.90 -9.82 -20.50
CA LYS A 61 -5.55 -8.64 -19.92
C LYS A 61 -6.03 -8.88 -18.48
N LYS A 62 -6.56 -10.06 -18.16
CA LYS A 62 -6.92 -10.42 -16.78
C LYS A 62 -5.70 -10.47 -15.87
N MET A 63 -4.59 -11.04 -16.34
CA MET A 63 -3.33 -11.08 -15.59
C MET A 63 -2.75 -9.68 -15.36
N LYS A 64 -2.83 -8.80 -16.37
CA LYS A 64 -2.46 -7.39 -16.22
C LYS A 64 -3.25 -6.68 -15.11
N ILE A 65 -4.55 -6.94 -15.00
CA ILE A 65 -5.39 -6.40 -13.92
C ILE A 65 -4.95 -6.97 -12.56
N ALA A 66 -4.72 -8.28 -12.48
CA ALA A 66 -4.24 -8.94 -11.26
C ALA A 66 -2.89 -8.37 -10.80
N LYS A 67 -1.93 -8.23 -11.72
CA LYS A 67 -0.62 -7.62 -11.50
C LYS A 67 -0.74 -6.20 -10.96
N ASN A 68 -1.60 -5.38 -11.56
CA ASN A 68 -1.80 -3.99 -11.11
C ASN A 68 -2.42 -3.91 -9.71
N ARG A 69 -3.35 -4.82 -9.37
CA ARG A 69 -3.91 -4.90 -8.01
C ARG A 69 -2.84 -5.22 -6.97
N ALA A 70 -2.01 -6.23 -7.22
CA ALA A 70 -0.90 -6.59 -6.35
C ALA A 70 0.12 -5.45 -6.21
N LYS A 71 0.44 -4.77 -7.32
CA LYS A 71 1.33 -3.60 -7.31
C LYS A 71 0.79 -2.47 -6.42
N ASN A 72 -0.52 -2.23 -6.43
CA ASN A 72 -1.12 -1.20 -5.58
C ASN A 72 -1.03 -1.59 -4.10
N GLU A 73 -1.30 -2.84 -3.75
CA GLU A 73 -1.16 -3.30 -2.36
C GLU A 73 0.29 -3.25 -1.87
N LEU A 74 1.28 -3.56 -2.71
CA LEU A 74 2.69 -3.38 -2.33
C LEU A 74 3.02 -1.93 -2.01
N LYS A 75 2.42 -0.96 -2.73
CA LYS A 75 2.55 0.47 -2.41
C LYS A 75 1.84 0.83 -1.11
N GLU A 76 0.66 0.27 -0.86
CA GLU A 76 -0.06 0.47 0.41
C GLU A 76 0.78 -0.05 1.59
N ILE A 77 1.39 -1.23 1.46
CA ILE A 77 2.32 -1.76 2.46
C ILE A 77 3.52 -0.83 2.67
N GLN A 78 4.12 -0.30 1.61
CA GLN A 78 5.21 0.68 1.72
C GLN A 78 4.80 1.94 2.48
N LEU A 79 3.56 2.41 2.28
CA LEU A 79 3.02 3.56 3.02
C LEU A 79 2.80 3.23 4.49
N ILE A 80 2.31 2.03 4.81
CA ILE A 80 2.16 1.53 6.19
C ILE A 80 3.54 1.47 6.88
N GLU A 81 4.54 0.86 6.25
CA GLU A 81 5.91 0.79 6.77
C GLU A 81 6.53 2.18 6.99
N LYS A 82 6.20 3.14 6.12
CA LYS A 82 6.63 4.54 6.31
C LYS A 82 5.95 5.17 7.51
N SER A 83 4.62 5.06 7.61
CA SER A 83 3.84 5.59 8.75
C SER A 83 4.37 5.06 10.08
N GLN A 84 4.63 3.75 10.16
CA GLN A 84 5.17 3.10 11.37
C GLN A 84 6.56 3.64 11.75
N ARG A 85 7.41 3.96 10.77
CA ARG A 85 8.70 4.63 11.05
C ARG A 85 8.48 6.05 11.56
N ASP A 86 7.59 6.81 10.93
CA ASP A 86 7.28 8.19 11.29
C ASP A 86 6.70 8.28 12.73
N GLU A 87 5.91 7.28 13.17
CA GLU A 87 5.41 7.18 14.56
C GLU A 87 6.51 7.15 15.62
N THR A 88 7.69 6.61 15.28
CA THR A 88 8.84 6.50 16.19
C THR A 88 9.91 7.57 15.95
N TYR A 89 9.71 8.42 14.95
CA TYR A 89 10.70 9.41 14.54
C TYR A 89 10.68 10.63 15.47
N ALA A 90 11.82 10.91 16.13
CA ALA A 90 12.02 12.13 16.89
C ALA A 90 12.67 13.21 16.00
N PRO A 91 11.96 14.29 15.63
CA PRO A 91 12.52 15.30 14.76
C PRO A 91 13.56 16.17 15.47
N GLU A 92 14.67 16.46 14.80
CA GLU A 92 15.58 17.53 15.23
C GLU A 92 14.93 18.89 14.95
N ILE A 93 14.48 19.56 16.01
CA ILE A 93 13.91 20.90 15.92
C ILE A 93 15.04 21.92 16.03
N ARG A 94 15.28 22.69 14.95
CA ARG A 94 16.17 23.85 14.97
C ARG A 94 15.34 25.13 14.99
N ILE A 95 15.36 25.82 16.13
CA ILE A 95 14.75 27.14 16.26
C ILE A 95 15.84 28.18 16.05
N THR A 96 15.86 28.84 14.89
CA THR A 96 16.67 30.03 14.69
C THR A 96 15.95 31.19 15.38
N SER A 97 16.52 31.70 16.48
CA SER A 97 16.02 32.92 17.10
C SER A 97 16.13 34.08 16.10
N LEU A 98 15.00 34.57 15.61
CA LEU A 98 14.97 35.87 14.93
C LEU A 98 15.38 36.96 15.94
N PRO A 99 16.21 37.94 15.57
CA PRO A 99 16.55 39.04 16.45
C PRO A 99 15.28 39.81 16.84
N ASN A 100 15.16 40.08 18.14
CA ASN A 100 14.04 40.72 18.84
C ASN A 100 13.40 41.89 18.07
N CYS A 101 12.20 41.70 17.52
CA CYS A 101 11.27 42.78 17.15
C CYS A 101 10.38 43.18 18.34
N PHE A 102 10.96 43.37 19.54
CA PHE A 102 10.28 43.92 20.71
C PHE A 102 11.06 45.13 21.18
N GLY A 103 10.71 46.32 20.67
CA GLY A 103 11.42 47.52 21.09
C GLY A 103 11.12 48.83 20.37
N GLN A 104 9.88 49.10 19.95
CA GLN A 104 9.44 50.48 19.65
C GLN A 104 7.97 50.68 20.02
N ILE A 105 7.70 50.79 21.33
CA ILE A 105 6.57 51.59 21.81
C ILE A 105 7.15 52.53 22.87
N LYS A 106 7.68 53.67 22.42
CA LYS A 106 7.93 54.83 23.29
C LYS A 106 6.66 55.66 23.31
N GLY A 107 5.93 55.57 24.42
CA GLY A 107 4.87 56.49 24.80
C GLY A 107 5.13 56.95 26.23
N TYR A 108 5.08 58.29 26.42
CA TYR A 108 5.39 59.10 27.61
C TYR A 108 6.87 59.41 27.84
#